data_AF-A0A1H9XNL4-F1
#
_entry.id   AF-A0A1H9XNL4-F1
#
_cell.length_a   1.000
_cell.length_b   1.000
_cell.length_c   1.000
_cell.angle_alpha   90.00
_cell.angle_beta   90.00
_cell.angle_gamma   90.00
#
_symmetry.space_group_name_H-M   'P 1'
#
loop_
_entity.id
_entity.type
_entity.pdbx_description
1 polymer ?
#
loop_
_entity_poly.entity_id
_entity_poly.type
_entity_poly.pdbx_seq_one_letter_code
_entity_poly.pdbx_strand_id
1 'polypeptide(L)'
;MVWVRLFNARYPLPGGTPGLAWALWQTNYKATPWPHDELKPDFGYYICETLEDGTRAVTYKATTTHVLPPTKAATPEEAYDLAAEHVFDDALRVAPDVWHDYHYNALKAEAPWPQRIVAWRAAVEPVGPHVVEGLQRFPRTGWLKTDAITL
;
A
#
# COMPACT_ATOMS: atom_id res chain seq x y z
N MET A 1 2.74 -19.23 3.58
CA MET A 1 3.40 -17.94 3.30
C MET A 1 2.44 -16.82 3.61
N VAL A 2 2.90 -15.80 4.31
CA VAL A 2 2.17 -14.57 4.59
C VAL A 2 2.87 -13.39 3.93
N TRP A 3 2.10 -12.34 3.65
CA TRP A 3 2.65 -11.07 3.18
C TRP A 3 2.86 -10.13 4.35
N VAL A 4 3.99 -9.42 4.32
CA VAL A 4 4.30 -8.35 5.26
C VAL A 4 4.61 -7.08 4.48
N ARG A 5 3.91 -5.99 4.81
CA ARG A 5 4.17 -4.66 4.26
C ARG A 5 5.06 -3.91 5.25
N LEU A 6 6.19 -3.38 4.78
CA LEU A 6 6.91 -2.36 5.55
C LEU A 6 6.09 -1.08 5.55
N PHE A 7 5.75 -0.65 6.75
CA PHE A 7 5.18 0.65 7.02
C PHE A 7 6.32 1.65 7.20
N ASN A 8 6.63 2.38 6.14
CA ASN A 8 7.36 3.61 6.28
C ASN A 8 6.34 4.67 6.71
N ALA A 9 6.53 5.26 7.89
CA ALA A 9 5.63 6.18 8.60
C ALA A 9 5.22 7.48 7.83
N ARG A 10 4.67 7.34 6.62
CA ARG A 10 4.03 8.41 5.82
C ARG A 10 2.53 8.16 5.64
N TYR A 11 1.97 7.21 6.36
CA TYR A 11 0.54 6.98 6.55
C TYR A 11 0.40 6.33 7.95
N PRO A 12 -0.76 6.32 8.62
CA PRO A 12 -1.99 6.98 8.23
C PRO A 12 -1.83 8.50 8.40
N LEU A 13 -2.65 9.27 7.72
CA LEU A 13 -2.87 10.68 8.10
C LEU A 13 -3.07 10.72 9.63
N PRO A 14 -2.41 11.63 10.39
CA PRO A 14 -2.70 11.78 11.81
C PRO A 14 -4.20 12.06 12.01
N GLY A 15 -4.92 11.15 12.66
CA GLY A 15 -6.39 11.20 12.80
C GLY A 15 -7.21 10.58 11.66
N GLY A 16 -6.56 10.06 10.61
CA GLY A 16 -7.18 9.34 9.51
C GLY A 16 -7.18 7.82 9.73
N THR A 17 -8.27 7.18 9.31
CA THR A 17 -8.41 5.73 9.43
C THR A 17 -7.29 5.03 8.63
N PRO A 18 -6.60 4.01 9.19
CA PRO A 18 -5.59 3.17 8.50
C PRO A 18 -6.15 2.33 7.33
N GLY A 19 -7.30 2.74 6.79
CA GLY A 19 -8.19 1.89 6.05
C GLY A 19 -8.22 2.12 4.56
N LEU A 20 -7.20 2.74 3.98
CA LEU A 20 -7.10 2.93 2.54
C LEU A 20 -5.64 2.96 2.08
N ALA A 21 -5.33 2.22 1.01
CA ALA A 21 -4.07 2.33 0.30
C ALA A 21 -4.25 2.09 -1.20
N TRP A 22 -3.33 2.65 -1.99
CA TRP A 22 -3.29 2.48 -3.45
C TRP A 22 -1.87 2.23 -3.93
N ALA A 23 -1.77 1.80 -5.19
CA ALA A 23 -0.51 1.67 -5.88
C ALA A 23 -0.65 2.02 -7.37
N LEU A 24 0.42 2.61 -7.91
CA LEU A 24 0.63 2.88 -9.32
C LEU A 24 1.85 2.10 -9.84
N TRP A 25 1.69 1.39 -10.96
CA TRP A 25 2.81 0.69 -11.61
C TRP A 25 2.64 0.63 -13.12
N GLN A 26 3.76 0.53 -13.84
CA GLN A 26 3.70 0.38 -15.30
C GLN A 26 3.14 -0.99 -15.66
N THR A 27 2.38 -1.06 -16.76
CA THR A 27 1.70 -2.29 -17.19
C THR A 27 2.65 -3.49 -17.35
N ASN A 28 3.91 -3.24 -17.72
CA ASN A 28 4.93 -4.29 -17.94
C ASN A 28 5.95 -4.39 -16.79
N TYR A 29 5.80 -3.59 -15.73
CA TYR A 29 6.68 -3.67 -14.57
C TYR A 29 6.33 -4.88 -13.72
N LYS A 30 7.21 -5.87 -13.70
CA LYS A 30 7.12 -7.03 -12.79
C LYS A 30 7.76 -6.66 -11.46
N ALA A 31 6.95 -6.16 -10.53
CA ALA A 31 7.37 -5.93 -9.16
C ALA A 31 7.58 -7.28 -8.45
N THR A 32 8.81 -7.63 -8.10
CA THR A 32 9.11 -8.84 -7.34
C THR A 32 9.61 -8.46 -5.94
N PRO A 33 9.02 -8.95 -4.84
CA PRO A 33 7.69 -9.54 -4.71
C PRO A 33 6.62 -8.46 -4.48
N TRP A 34 5.48 -8.60 -5.14
CA TRP A 34 4.29 -7.76 -4.98
C TRP A 34 3.05 -8.67 -5.06
N PRO A 35 2.05 -8.54 -4.18
CA PRO A 35 0.93 -9.48 -4.10
C PRO A 35 -0.10 -9.34 -5.23
N HIS A 36 0.28 -8.90 -6.43
CA HIS A 36 -0.65 -8.48 -7.52
C HIS A 36 -1.79 -9.48 -7.74
N ASP A 37 -1.46 -10.77 -7.86
CA ASP A 37 -2.42 -11.84 -8.17
C ASP A 37 -3.10 -12.40 -6.91
N GLU A 38 -2.61 -12.02 -5.73
CA GLU A 38 -3.08 -12.46 -4.42
C GLU A 38 -3.95 -11.41 -3.71
N LEU A 39 -3.96 -10.15 -4.18
CA LEU A 39 -4.88 -9.08 -3.78
C LEU A 39 -6.32 -9.42 -4.22
N LYS A 40 -6.86 -10.49 -3.67
CA LYS A 40 -8.25 -10.91 -3.79
C LYS A 40 -9.09 -10.18 -2.73
N PRO A 41 -10.42 -10.17 -2.84
CA PRO A 41 -11.29 -9.50 -1.88
C PRO A 41 -11.11 -9.92 -0.40
N ASP A 42 -10.48 -11.06 -0.13
CA ASP A 42 -10.19 -11.62 1.20
C ASP A 42 -8.70 -11.57 1.57
N PHE A 43 -7.89 -10.79 0.84
CA PHE A 43 -6.45 -10.74 1.06
C PHE A 43 -6.09 -10.11 2.42
N GLY A 44 -5.34 -10.87 3.22
CA GLY A 44 -4.77 -10.41 4.48
C GLY A 44 -3.25 -10.29 4.43
N TYR A 45 -2.70 -9.26 5.05
CA TYR A 45 -1.25 -9.08 5.22
C TYR A 45 -0.92 -8.48 6.60
N TYR A 46 0.32 -8.65 7.06
CA TYR A 46 0.81 -8.02 8.28
C TYR A 46 1.49 -6.68 7.98
N ILE A 47 1.27 -5.71 8.87
CA ILE A 47 1.96 -4.42 8.83
C ILE A 47 3.17 -4.52 9.76
N CYS A 48 4.34 -4.20 9.22
CA CYS A 48 5.58 -4.08 9.98
C CYS A 48 5.94 -2.61 10.15
N GLU A 49 6.10 -2.17 11.38
CA GLU A 49 6.53 -0.82 11.73
C GLU A 49 7.97 -0.83 12.25
N THR A 50 8.62 0.33 12.16
CA THR A 50 9.87 0.60 12.88
C THR A 50 9.49 1.20 14.23
N LEU A 51 9.82 0.51 15.32
CA LEU A 51 9.67 0.97 16.69
C LEU A 51 10.64 2.11 17.02
N GLU A 52 10.45 2.76 18.17
CA GLU A 52 11.26 3.92 18.60
C GLU A 52 12.76 3.61 18.70
N ASP A 53 13.12 2.36 19.04
CA ASP A 53 14.50 1.88 19.13
C ASP A 53 15.10 1.49 17.76
N GLY A 54 14.35 1.66 16.67
CA GLY A 54 14.73 1.25 15.32
C GLY A 54 14.45 -0.22 15.01
N THR A 55 13.93 -1.00 15.96
CA THR A 55 13.55 -2.40 15.75
C THR A 55 12.35 -2.49 14.83
N ARG A 56 12.37 -3.45 13.90
CA ARG A 56 11.21 -3.74 13.06
C ARG A 56 10.35 -4.83 13.68
N ALA A 57 9.07 -4.56 13.82
CA ALA A 57 8.10 -5.49 14.40
C ALA A 57 6.79 -5.51 13.60
N VAL A 58 6.16 -6.68 13.51
CA VAL A 58 4.77 -6.77 13.07
C VAL A 58 3.88 -6.22 14.17
N THR A 59 3.02 -5.26 13.86
CA THR A 59 2.16 -4.58 14.84
C THR A 59 0.68 -4.77 14.55
N TYR A 60 0.30 -4.84 13.28
CA TYR A 60 -1.09 -5.02 12.86
C TYR A 60 -1.24 -6.13 11.82
N LYS A 61 -2.45 -6.66 11.72
CA LYS A 61 -2.92 -7.42 10.59
C LYS A 61 -3.94 -6.57 9.84
N ALA A 62 -3.80 -6.49 8.53
CA ALA A 62 -4.67 -5.77 7.62
C ALA A 62 -5.43 -6.77 6.74
N THR A 63 -6.74 -6.62 6.67
CA THR A 63 -7.59 -7.35 5.72
C THR A 63 -8.12 -6.35 4.69
N THR A 64 -7.87 -6.60 3.41
CA THR A 64 -8.16 -5.64 2.35
C THR A 64 -9.37 -5.98 1.52
N THR A 65 -10.12 -4.96 1.12
CA THR A 65 -11.19 -5.07 0.13
C THR A 65 -10.92 -4.08 -1.00
N HIS A 66 -11.00 -4.55 -2.25
CA HIS A 66 -10.83 -3.68 -3.41
C HIS A 66 -11.93 -2.63 -3.46
N VAL A 67 -11.53 -1.38 -3.64
CA VAL A 67 -12.45 -0.28 -3.99
C VAL A 67 -12.23 0.18 -5.44
N LEU A 68 -11.03 -0.05 -5.98
CA LEU A 68 -10.71 0.09 -7.39
C LEU A 68 -9.88 -1.14 -7.80
N PRO A 69 -10.39 -2.06 -8.64
CA PRO A 69 -9.58 -3.14 -9.19
C PRO A 69 -8.41 -2.59 -10.03
N PRO A 70 -7.40 -3.41 -10.38
CA PRO A 70 -6.31 -2.97 -11.24
C PRO A 70 -6.83 -2.41 -12.58
N THR A 71 -6.81 -1.08 -12.69
CA THR A 71 -7.37 -0.33 -13.81
C THR A 71 -6.26 0.45 -14.48
N LYS A 72 -6.29 0.50 -15.82
CA LYS A 72 -5.29 1.21 -16.60
C LYS A 72 -5.67 2.69 -16.68
N ALA A 73 -4.73 3.57 -16.36
CA ALA A 73 -4.82 5.00 -16.60
C ALA A 73 -3.79 5.40 -17.66
N ALA A 74 -4.17 6.27 -18.59
CA ALA A 74 -3.32 6.78 -19.65
C ALA A 74 -2.55 8.04 -19.23
N THR A 75 -3.01 8.78 -18.23
CA THR A 75 -2.34 9.99 -17.73
C THR A 75 -2.38 10.09 -16.19
N PRO A 76 -1.52 10.94 -15.58
CA PRO A 76 -1.58 11.22 -14.14
C PRO A 76 -2.94 11.74 -13.68
N GLU A 77 -3.60 12.55 -14.50
CA GLU A 77 -4.92 13.13 -14.23
C GLU A 77 -5.99 12.03 -14.20
N GLU A 78 -5.99 11.13 -15.20
CA GLU A 78 -6.91 9.99 -15.21
C GLU A 78 -6.71 9.07 -13.99
N ALA A 79 -5.46 8.91 -13.54
CA ALA A 79 -5.19 8.16 -12.31
C ALA A 79 -5.72 8.87 -11.05
N TYR A 80 -5.67 10.20 -11.01
CA TYR A 80 -6.30 10.97 -9.94
C TYR A 80 -7.82 10.82 -9.99
N ASP A 81 -8.44 10.98 -11.15
CA ASP A 81 -9.89 10.90 -11.31
C ASP A 81 -10.43 9.53 -10.87
N LEU A 82 -9.75 8.44 -11.25
CA LEU A 82 -10.09 7.09 -10.80
C LEU A 82 -9.98 6.94 -9.27
N ALA A 83 -8.97 7.54 -8.65
CA ALA A 83 -8.87 7.55 -7.18
C ALA A 83 -9.98 8.42 -6.57
N ALA A 84 -10.21 9.62 -7.09
CA ALA A 84 -11.23 10.52 -6.58
C ALA A 84 -12.63 9.90 -6.64
N GLU A 85 -12.97 9.22 -7.73
CA GLU A 85 -14.27 8.58 -7.92
C GLU A 85 -14.47 7.37 -7.00
N HIS A 86 -13.48 6.49 -6.91
CA HIS A 86 -13.65 5.18 -6.26
C HIS A 86 -13.15 5.13 -4.82
N VAL A 87 -12.32 6.09 -4.43
CA VAL A 87 -11.50 5.97 -3.22
C VAL A 87 -11.79 7.08 -2.22
N PHE A 88 -11.90 8.33 -2.68
CA PHE A 88 -12.08 9.49 -1.82
C PHE A 88 -13.54 9.65 -1.39
N ASP A 89 -13.79 9.46 -0.10
CA ASP A 89 -14.99 9.99 0.57
C ASP A 89 -14.65 11.32 1.27
N ASP A 90 -15.65 11.94 1.90
CA ASP A 90 -15.47 13.23 2.59
C ASP A 90 -14.34 13.23 3.64
N ALA A 91 -14.04 12.06 4.24
CA ALA A 91 -13.00 11.92 5.25
C ALA A 91 -11.60 11.64 4.65
N LEU A 92 -11.53 11.20 3.40
CA LEU A 92 -10.31 10.73 2.74
C LEU A 92 -9.94 11.53 1.48
N ARG A 93 -10.68 12.60 1.19
CA ARG A 93 -10.47 13.44 0.02
C ARG A 93 -9.11 14.11 0.04
N VAL A 94 -8.35 13.88 -1.03
CA VAL A 94 -7.09 14.58 -1.31
C VAL A 94 -7.32 15.56 -2.45
N ALA A 95 -6.94 16.83 -2.25
CA ALA A 95 -7.01 17.83 -3.30
C ALA A 95 -6.05 17.45 -4.45
N PRO A 96 -6.37 17.78 -5.72
CA PRO A 96 -5.55 17.37 -6.86
C PRO A 96 -4.09 17.78 -6.74
N ASP A 97 -3.83 19.04 -6.37
CA ASP A 97 -2.50 19.58 -6.13
C ASP A 97 -1.73 18.78 -5.07
N VAL A 98 -2.36 18.47 -3.94
CA VAL A 98 -1.76 17.67 -2.87
C VAL A 98 -1.45 16.25 -3.33
N TRP A 99 -2.30 15.64 -4.16
CA TRP A 99 -2.06 14.33 -4.74
C TRP A 99 -0.87 14.36 -5.70
N HIS A 100 -0.83 15.33 -6.62
CA HIS A 100 0.21 15.42 -7.62
C HIS A 100 1.59 15.77 -7.01
N ASP A 101 1.61 16.63 -6.00
CA ASP A 101 2.83 17.04 -5.29
C ASP A 101 3.39 15.94 -4.38
N TYR A 102 2.59 14.92 -4.06
CA TYR A 102 3.08 13.80 -3.28
C TYR A 102 4.20 13.08 -4.04
N HIS A 103 5.39 13.02 -3.45
CA HIS A 103 6.61 12.49 -4.07
C HIS A 103 6.44 11.16 -4.84
N TYR A 104 5.63 10.22 -4.35
CA TYR A 104 5.37 8.97 -5.04
C TYR A 104 4.61 9.20 -6.36
N ASN A 105 3.58 10.05 -6.35
CA ASN A 105 2.77 10.37 -7.52
C ASN A 105 3.56 11.25 -8.50
N ALA A 106 4.35 12.21 -8.01
CA ALA A 106 5.27 12.99 -8.83
C ALA A 106 6.28 12.10 -9.58
N LEU A 107 6.93 11.17 -8.88
CA LEU A 107 7.83 10.18 -9.50
C LEU A 107 7.12 9.29 -10.52
N LYS A 108 5.83 8.98 -10.30
CA LYS A 108 5.03 8.20 -11.24
C LYS A 108 4.62 9.04 -12.45
N ALA A 109 4.35 10.32 -12.29
CA ALA A 109 4.02 11.20 -13.40
C ALA A 109 5.15 11.30 -14.44
N GLU A 110 6.41 11.26 -13.98
CA GLU A 110 7.60 11.25 -14.84
C GLU A 110 7.85 9.92 -15.56
N ALA A 111 7.24 8.83 -15.10
CA ALA A 111 7.41 7.51 -15.70
C ALA A 111 6.52 7.31 -16.95
N PRO A 112 6.93 6.46 -17.91
CA PRO A 112 6.11 6.14 -19.08
C PRO A 112 4.71 5.65 -18.72
N TRP A 113 3.73 6.26 -19.37
CA TRP A 113 2.32 5.86 -19.36
C TRP A 113 2.04 4.92 -20.55
N PRO A 114 1.05 4.02 -20.46
CA PRO A 114 0.03 3.90 -19.41
C PRO A 114 0.47 3.13 -18.17
N GLN A 115 -0.07 3.54 -17.03
CA GLN A 115 0.12 2.87 -15.74
C GLN A 115 -1.16 2.16 -15.29
N ARG A 116 -1.03 1.29 -14.30
CA ARG A 116 -2.13 0.64 -13.61
C ARG A 116 -2.24 1.21 -12.21
N ILE A 117 -3.46 1.55 -11.82
CA ILE A 117 -3.84 1.92 -10.46
C ILE A 117 -4.68 0.79 -9.86
N VAL A 118 -4.43 0.47 -8.59
CA VAL A 118 -5.34 -0.33 -7.75
C VAL A 118 -5.46 0.36 -6.41
N ALA A 119 -6.64 0.31 -5.82
CA ALA A 119 -6.88 0.83 -4.50
C ALA A 119 -7.74 -0.13 -3.69
N TRP A 120 -7.42 -0.20 -2.40
CA TRP A 120 -8.07 -1.10 -1.46
C TRP A 120 -8.32 -0.37 -0.15
N ARG A 121 -9.45 -0.69 0.47
CA ARG A 121 -9.68 -0.38 1.88
C ARG A 121 -9.10 -1.47 2.76
N ALA A 122 -8.67 -1.12 3.96
CA ALA A 122 -8.10 -2.06 4.92
C ALA A 122 -8.83 -1.97 6.26
N ALA A 123 -9.31 -3.10 6.78
CA ALA A 123 -9.59 -3.21 8.20
C ALA A 123 -8.28 -3.64 8.89
N VAL A 124 -7.82 -2.87 9.87
CA VAL A 124 -6.62 -3.22 10.63
C VAL A 124 -6.98 -3.61 12.06
N GLU A 125 -6.37 -4.68 12.54
CA GLU A 125 -6.47 -5.15 13.92
C GLU A 125 -5.06 -5.22 14.53
N PRO A 126 -4.86 -4.75 15.77
CA PRO A 126 -3.58 -4.88 16.45
C PRO A 126 -3.31 -6.36 16.74
N VAL A 127 -2.10 -6.81 16.42
CA VAL A 127 -1.67 -8.19 16.69
C VAL A 127 -0.34 -8.25 17.42
N GLY A 128 0.47 -7.18 17.44
CA GLY A 128 1.81 -7.17 18.03
C GLY A 128 2.04 -6.07 19.09
N PRO A 129 3.31 -5.69 19.36
CA PRO A 129 4.48 -5.88 18.51
C PRO A 129 5.09 -7.30 18.58
N HIS A 130 5.38 -7.87 17.41
CA HIS A 130 6.09 -9.13 17.26
C HIS A 130 7.38 -8.93 16.45
N VAL A 131 8.51 -9.11 17.11
CA VAL A 131 9.83 -9.13 16.45
C VAL A 131 10.08 -10.55 15.96
N VAL A 132 10.15 -10.71 14.64
CA VAL A 132 10.35 -12.00 13.99
C VAL A 132 11.57 -11.94 13.07
N GLU A 133 12.24 -13.07 12.92
CA GLU A 133 13.46 -13.16 12.09
C GLU A 133 13.15 -12.78 10.64
N GLY A 134 14.04 -11.98 10.02
CA GLY A 134 13.90 -11.55 8.63
C GLY A 134 13.26 -10.18 8.40
N LEU A 135 12.55 -9.59 9.38
CA LEU A 135 11.99 -8.24 9.25
C LEU A 135 13.04 -7.14 9.04
N GLN A 136 14.27 -7.38 9.50
CA GLN A 136 15.36 -6.43 9.29
C GLN A 136 15.71 -6.25 7.79
N ARG A 137 15.37 -7.22 6.94
CA ARG A 137 15.68 -7.24 5.51
C ARG A 137 14.42 -7.06 4.65
N PHE A 138 13.87 -5.85 4.61
CA PHE A 138 12.79 -5.54 3.67
C PHE A 138 13.32 -5.30 2.25
N PRO A 139 12.62 -5.81 1.22
CA PRO A 139 12.95 -5.50 -0.16
C PRO A 139 12.61 -4.05 -0.50
N ARG A 140 13.23 -3.56 -1.57
CA ARG A 140 13.06 -2.17 -2.06
C ARG A 140 11.61 -1.78 -2.35
N THR A 141 10.74 -2.76 -2.63
CA THR A 141 9.33 -2.56 -2.97
C THR A 141 8.41 -2.45 -1.75
N GLY A 142 8.94 -2.61 -0.53
CA GLY A 142 8.16 -2.49 0.72
C GLY A 142 7.25 -3.68 1.04
N TRP A 143 7.33 -4.79 0.29
CA TRP A 143 6.57 -6.01 0.53
C TRP A 143 7.46 -7.23 0.65
N LEU A 144 7.30 -8.02 1.71
CA LEU A 144 7.97 -9.29 1.93
C LEU A 144 6.94 -10.43 1.85
N LYS A 145 7.24 -11.51 1.14
CA LYS A 145 6.50 -12.78 1.22
C LYS A 145 7.36 -13.79 1.98
N THR A 146 6.85 -14.38 3.04
CA THR A 146 7.65 -15.26 3.91
C THR A 146 6.80 -16.31 4.63
N ASP A 147 7.40 -17.47 4.92
CA ASP A 147 6.84 -18.50 5.81
C ASP A 147 7.33 -18.35 7.25
N ALA A 148 8.38 -17.55 7.48
CA ALA A 148 9.01 -17.38 8.78
C ALA A 148 8.14 -16.63 9.80
N ILE A 149 7.01 -16.08 9.35
CA ILE A 149 6.10 -15.29 10.15
C ILE A 149 4.76 -16.02 10.14
N THR A 150 4.43 -16.66 11.25
CA THR A 150 3.14 -17.30 11.48
C THR A 150 2.66 -16.83 12.85
N LEU A 151 1.71 -15.89 12.84
CA LEU A 151 1.18 -15.21 14.02
C LEU A 151 -0.34 -15.41 14.08
#